data_AF-A0A4E9F9Y9-F1
#
_entry.id   AF-A0A4E9F9Y9-F1
#
_cell.length_a   1.000
_cell.length_b   1.000
_cell.length_c   1.000
_cell.angle_alpha   90.00
_cell.angle_beta   90.00
_cell.angle_gamma   90.00
#
_symmetry.space_group_name_H-M   'P 1'
#
loop_
_entity.id
_entity.type
_entity.pdbx_description
1 polymer ?
#
loop_
_entity_poly.entity_id
_entity_poly.type
_entity_poly.pdbx_seq_one_letter_code
_entity_poly.pdbx_strand_id
1 'polypeptide(L)'
;MFSEQYILVPLTEKKNLCSECIELLNQEWPRSVGARENTLRKSLNSSPPMSFIMVDKKTNELVGHARLCPLLAVSQSCWIESVIIDSNLRGKGLGCWLMAQLEDEARKFGFKKAYLSSENRQAFYAKCGYATCEPVLNVGANAALFERFNLGGYFSSAVDGSTSNERITRINSSKPSNSCVSALPSEKSLLFPPPAPPPPPPPFGISVLSSGEASKFDGKKVHYMFKIL
;
A
#
# COMPACT_ATOMS: atom_id res chain seq x y z
N MET A 1 -10.99 -24.39 -20.73
CA MET A 1 -11.11 -23.86 -19.34
C MET A 1 -10.09 -22.72 -19.16
N PHE A 2 -10.34 -21.66 -18.37
CA PHE A 2 -9.37 -20.55 -18.26
C PHE A 2 -7.98 -21.02 -17.81
N SER A 3 -7.89 -22.01 -16.92
CA SER A 3 -6.63 -22.58 -16.46
C SER A 3 -5.83 -23.31 -17.55
N GLU A 4 -6.44 -23.66 -18.69
CA GLU A 4 -5.72 -24.24 -19.84
C GLU A 4 -5.09 -23.15 -20.72
N GLN A 5 -5.70 -21.97 -20.78
CA GLN A 5 -5.26 -20.87 -21.62
C GLN A 5 -4.37 -19.87 -20.87
N TYR A 6 -4.66 -19.59 -19.61
CA TYR A 6 -3.99 -18.56 -18.82
C TYR A 6 -3.25 -19.16 -17.64
N ILE A 7 -2.19 -18.48 -17.21
CA ILE A 7 -1.44 -18.79 -16.00
C ILE A 7 -1.24 -17.51 -15.17
N LEU A 8 -1.36 -17.63 -13.85
CA LEU A 8 -0.94 -16.59 -12.92
C LEU A 8 0.49 -16.88 -12.47
N VAL A 9 1.40 -15.93 -12.67
CA VAL A 9 2.80 -16.05 -12.26
C VAL A 9 3.28 -14.80 -11.53
N PRO A 10 4.21 -14.92 -10.57
CA PRO A 10 4.93 -13.77 -10.03
C PRO A 10 5.61 -12.96 -11.15
N LEU A 11 5.51 -11.63 -11.08
CA LEU A 11 6.19 -10.75 -12.04
C LEU A 11 7.72 -10.94 -12.02
N THR A 12 8.28 -11.42 -10.90
CA THR A 12 9.69 -11.78 -10.77
C THR A 12 10.15 -12.88 -11.73
N GLU A 13 9.25 -13.75 -12.18
CA GLU A 13 9.54 -14.83 -13.16
C GLU A 13 9.47 -14.35 -14.61
N LYS A 14 8.80 -13.22 -14.86
CA LYS A 14 8.54 -12.66 -16.20
C LYS A 14 8.94 -11.18 -16.24
N LYS A 15 10.15 -10.87 -15.79
CA LYS A 15 10.65 -9.48 -15.71
C LYS A 15 10.66 -8.77 -17.07
N ASN A 16 10.77 -9.53 -18.16
CA ASN A 16 10.67 -9.01 -19.52
C ASN A 16 9.30 -8.36 -19.82
N LEU A 17 8.25 -8.65 -19.05
CA LEU A 17 6.91 -8.07 -19.19
C LEU A 17 6.67 -6.84 -18.31
N CYS A 18 7.73 -6.25 -17.73
CA CYS A 18 7.58 -5.08 -16.86
C CYS A 18 7.06 -3.86 -17.63
N SER A 19 7.52 -3.63 -18.86
CA SER A 19 7.08 -2.49 -19.68
C SER A 19 5.60 -2.58 -20.03
N GLU A 20 5.14 -3.75 -20.45
CA GLU A 20 3.75 -4.06 -20.76
C GLU A 20 2.87 -3.93 -19.51
N CYS A 21 3.39 -4.31 -18.34
CA CYS A 21 2.71 -4.12 -17.06
C CYS A 21 2.53 -2.63 -16.71
N ILE A 22 3.55 -1.81 -16.99
CA ILE A 22 3.48 -0.35 -16.82
C ILE A 22 2.41 0.23 -17.74
N GLU A 23 2.40 -0.19 -19.01
CA GLU A 23 1.42 0.24 -20.00
C GLU A 23 -0.01 -0.13 -19.59
N LEU A 24 -0.25 -1.39 -19.23
CA LEU A 24 -1.54 -1.88 -18.77
C LEU A 24 -2.07 -1.07 -17.56
N LEU A 25 -1.23 -0.87 -16.54
CA LEU A 25 -1.62 -0.11 -15.35
C LEU A 25 -1.91 1.37 -15.66
N ASN A 26 -1.20 1.95 -16.62
CA ASN A 26 -1.40 3.32 -17.05
C ASN A 26 -2.65 3.51 -17.92
N GLN A 27 -3.22 2.46 -18.50
CA GLN A 27 -4.52 2.54 -19.18
C GLN A 27 -5.65 2.92 -18.21
N GLU A 28 -5.59 2.47 -16.95
CA GLU A 28 -6.64 2.74 -15.95
C GLU A 28 -6.26 3.84 -14.95
N TRP A 29 -4.98 3.89 -14.53
CA TRP A 29 -4.50 4.88 -13.57
C TRP A 29 -3.25 5.59 -14.11
N PRO A 30 -3.36 6.58 -15.00
CA PRO A 30 -2.20 7.20 -15.63
C PRO A 30 -1.17 7.76 -14.62
N ARG A 31 0.09 7.33 -14.73
CA ARG A 31 1.26 7.84 -13.97
C ARG A 31 2.49 7.88 -14.88
N SER A 32 3.53 8.62 -14.48
CA SER A 32 4.79 8.60 -15.21
C SER A 32 5.42 7.20 -15.20
N VAL A 33 6.14 6.86 -16.28
CA VAL A 33 6.85 5.58 -16.41
C VAL A 33 7.80 5.37 -15.22
N GLY A 34 8.61 6.37 -14.86
CA GLY A 34 9.52 6.27 -13.71
C GLY A 34 8.81 6.04 -12.36
N ALA A 35 7.60 6.59 -12.16
CA ALA A 35 6.81 6.30 -10.95
C ALA A 35 6.30 4.86 -10.94
N ARG A 36 5.91 4.32 -12.10
CA ARG A 36 5.50 2.93 -12.27
C ARG A 36 6.67 1.97 -12.10
N GLU A 37 7.82 2.25 -12.70
CA GLU A 37 9.05 1.47 -12.51
C GLU A 37 9.45 1.40 -11.04
N ASN A 38 9.47 2.53 -10.33
CA ASN A 38 9.77 2.54 -8.90
C ASN A 38 8.77 1.70 -8.09
N THR A 39 7.51 1.69 -8.49
CA THR A 39 6.45 0.93 -7.82
C THR A 39 6.54 -0.56 -8.14
N LEU A 40 6.86 -0.95 -9.38
CA LEU A 40 7.08 -2.34 -9.77
C LEU A 40 8.34 -2.91 -9.13
N ARG A 41 9.43 -2.13 -9.06
CA ARG A 41 10.68 -2.51 -8.40
C ARG A 41 10.46 -2.93 -6.94
N LYS A 42 9.56 -2.25 -6.22
CA LYS A 42 9.19 -2.61 -4.83
C LYS A 42 8.38 -3.90 -4.71
N SER A 43 7.82 -4.40 -5.81
CA SER A 43 7.01 -5.61 -5.89
C SER A 43 7.66 -6.75 -6.68
N LEU A 44 8.93 -6.58 -7.09
CA LEU A 44 9.76 -7.64 -7.68
C LEU A 44 10.42 -8.49 -6.58
N ASN A 45 9.60 -9.08 -5.72
CA ASN A 45 10.03 -9.87 -4.56
C ASN A 45 9.54 -11.32 -4.68
N SER A 46 10.18 -12.23 -3.94
CA SER A 46 9.75 -13.63 -3.81
C SER A 46 8.67 -13.84 -2.74
N SER A 47 8.38 -12.79 -1.95
CA SER A 47 7.33 -12.76 -0.94
C SER A 47 6.61 -11.41 -0.98
N PRO A 48 5.35 -11.32 -0.50
CA PRO A 48 4.61 -10.07 -0.41
C PRO A 48 5.40 -8.98 0.34
N PRO A 49 5.38 -7.69 -0.11
CA PRO A 49 4.58 -7.19 -1.22
C PRO A 49 5.11 -7.63 -2.58
N MET A 50 4.25 -8.20 -3.43
CA MET A 50 4.66 -8.72 -4.73
C MET A 50 3.56 -8.59 -5.78
N SER A 51 3.96 -8.42 -7.03
CA SER A 51 3.05 -8.34 -8.17
C SER A 51 2.92 -9.70 -8.85
N PHE A 52 1.69 -10.04 -9.20
CA PHE A 52 1.36 -11.17 -10.05
C PHE A 52 0.85 -10.66 -11.39
N ILE A 53 1.14 -11.43 -12.43
CA ILE A 53 0.64 -11.19 -13.77
C ILE A 53 -0.06 -12.42 -14.30
N MET A 54 -1.14 -12.17 -15.04
CA MET A 54 -1.83 -13.20 -15.80
C MET A 54 -1.31 -13.18 -17.24
N VAL A 55 -0.85 -14.33 -17.73
CA VAL A 55 -0.22 -14.46 -19.04
C VAL A 55 -0.97 -15.49 -19.87
N ASP A 56 -1.21 -15.19 -21.15
CA ASP A 56 -1.71 -16.19 -22.12
C ASP A 56 -0.60 -17.20 -22.44
N LYS A 57 -0.86 -18.49 -22.22
CA LYS A 57 0.12 -19.55 -22.40
C LYS A 57 0.55 -19.74 -23.86
N LYS A 58 -0.30 -19.38 -24.83
CA LYS A 58 -0.04 -19.55 -26.26
C LYS A 58 0.76 -18.37 -26.82
N THR A 59 0.39 -17.14 -26.48
CA THR A 59 1.03 -15.93 -27.03
C THR A 59 2.12 -15.37 -26.13
N ASN A 60 2.18 -15.79 -24.86
CA ASN A 60 3.05 -15.25 -23.82
C ASN A 60 2.82 -13.74 -23.57
N GLU A 61 1.62 -13.24 -23.91
CA GLU A 61 1.21 -11.85 -23.71
C GLU A 61 0.64 -11.63 -22.30
N LEU A 62 0.85 -10.41 -21.78
CA LEU A 62 0.27 -9.96 -20.52
C LEU A 62 -1.23 -9.68 -20.69
N VAL A 63 -2.05 -10.29 -19.83
CA VAL A 63 -3.52 -10.17 -19.88
C VAL A 63 -4.08 -9.47 -18.65
N GLY A 64 -3.39 -9.52 -17.52
CA GLY A 64 -3.87 -8.93 -16.28
C GLY A 64 -2.78 -8.76 -15.25
N HIS A 65 -3.05 -7.93 -14.26
CA HIS A 65 -2.14 -7.66 -13.14
C HIS A 65 -2.95 -7.59 -11.84
N ALA A 66 -2.34 -8.05 -10.75
CA ALA A 66 -2.78 -7.79 -9.40
C ALA A 66 -1.58 -7.77 -8.47
N ARG A 67 -1.71 -7.09 -7.34
CA ARG A 67 -0.66 -7.05 -6.32
C ARG A 67 -1.19 -7.53 -4.99
N LEU A 68 -0.34 -8.29 -4.31
CA LEU A 68 -0.55 -8.78 -2.96
C LEU A 68 0.42 -8.05 -2.01
N CYS A 69 -0.10 -7.40 -0.97
CA CYS A 69 0.70 -6.72 0.06
C CYS A 69 0.32 -7.25 1.45
N PRO A 70 1.25 -7.41 2.40
CA PRO A 70 0.89 -7.76 3.77
C PRO A 70 0.21 -6.58 4.48
N LEU A 71 -0.76 -6.87 5.36
CA LEU A 71 -1.31 -5.87 6.28
C LEU A 71 -0.59 -5.97 7.64
N LEU A 72 0.11 -4.91 8.02
CA LEU A 72 0.87 -4.88 9.28
C LEU A 72 -0.05 -4.81 10.52
N ALA A 73 -1.21 -4.16 10.38
CA ALA A 73 -2.13 -3.94 11.50
C ALA A 73 -3.06 -5.15 11.77
N VAL A 74 -3.19 -6.07 10.81
CA VAL A 74 -4.13 -7.20 10.92
C VAL A 74 -3.38 -8.49 10.64
N SER A 75 -3.18 -9.30 11.67
CA SER A 75 -2.44 -10.57 11.57
C SER A 75 -3.02 -11.49 10.49
N GLN A 76 -2.13 -12.19 9.80
CA GLN A 76 -2.45 -13.15 8.72
C GLN A 76 -3.39 -12.56 7.66
N SER A 77 -3.28 -11.27 7.38
CA SER A 77 -4.13 -10.59 6.40
C SER A 77 -3.31 -9.91 5.32
N CYS A 78 -3.88 -9.82 4.12
CA CYS A 78 -3.27 -9.16 2.98
C CYS A 78 -4.18 -8.08 2.40
N TRP A 79 -3.56 -7.15 1.69
CA TRP A 79 -4.17 -6.12 0.88
C TRP A 79 -3.98 -6.47 -0.59
N ILE A 80 -5.07 -6.47 -1.34
CA ILE A 80 -5.07 -6.66 -2.78
C ILE A 80 -5.26 -5.30 -3.45
N GLU A 81 -4.34 -4.96 -4.35
CA GLU A 81 -4.39 -3.68 -5.07
C GLU A 81 -4.04 -3.83 -6.56
N SER A 82 -4.32 -2.78 -7.33
CA SER A 82 -3.97 -2.68 -8.75
C SER A 82 -4.47 -3.86 -9.60
N VAL A 83 -5.69 -4.33 -9.31
CA VAL A 83 -6.35 -5.44 -10.03
C VAL A 83 -6.87 -4.91 -11.37
N ILE A 84 -6.36 -5.46 -12.47
CA ILE A 84 -6.73 -5.01 -13.82
C ILE A 84 -6.64 -6.18 -14.80
N ILE A 85 -7.55 -6.16 -15.78
CA ILE A 85 -7.56 -7.03 -16.97
C ILE A 85 -7.45 -6.12 -18.19
N ASP A 86 -6.71 -6.57 -19.20
CA ASP A 86 -6.65 -5.92 -20.52
C ASP A 86 -8.06 -5.58 -21.00
N SER A 87 -8.24 -4.33 -21.45
CA SER A 87 -9.55 -3.79 -21.81
C SER A 87 -10.29 -4.63 -22.86
N ASN A 88 -9.58 -5.24 -23.81
CA ASN A 88 -10.14 -6.07 -24.89
C ASN A 88 -10.63 -7.44 -24.41
N LEU A 89 -10.24 -7.83 -23.19
CA LEU A 89 -10.51 -9.15 -22.61
C LEU A 89 -11.46 -9.07 -21.38
N ARG A 90 -11.93 -7.87 -21.03
CA ARG A 90 -12.94 -7.64 -19.97
C ARG A 90 -14.29 -8.27 -20.35
N GLY A 91 -15.14 -8.48 -19.35
CA GLY A 91 -16.49 -9.05 -19.53
C GLY A 91 -16.54 -10.57 -19.76
N LYS A 92 -15.39 -11.25 -19.83
CA LYS A 92 -15.29 -12.69 -20.10
C LYS A 92 -15.13 -13.55 -18.83
N GLY A 93 -15.23 -12.96 -17.63
CA GLY A 93 -15.01 -13.68 -16.36
C GLY A 93 -13.55 -13.81 -15.91
N LEU A 94 -12.59 -13.33 -16.71
CA LEU A 94 -11.15 -13.37 -16.39
C LEU A 94 -10.78 -12.65 -15.08
N GLY A 95 -11.47 -11.56 -14.74
CA GLY A 95 -11.24 -10.87 -13.47
C GLY A 95 -11.58 -11.74 -12.26
N CYS A 96 -12.66 -12.52 -12.32
CA CYS A 96 -13.02 -13.46 -11.24
C CYS A 96 -12.00 -14.60 -11.14
N TRP A 97 -11.53 -15.10 -12.29
CA TRP A 97 -10.47 -16.12 -12.33
C TRP A 97 -9.16 -15.59 -11.75
N LEU A 98 -8.74 -14.37 -12.11
CA LEU A 98 -7.56 -13.69 -11.55
C LEU A 98 -7.67 -13.58 -10.02
N MET A 99 -8.80 -13.13 -9.51
CA MET A 99 -9.03 -13.03 -8.06
C MET A 99 -8.93 -14.41 -7.38
N ALA A 100 -9.56 -15.44 -7.94
CA ALA A 100 -9.50 -16.79 -7.36
C ALA A 100 -8.07 -17.35 -7.30
N GLN A 101 -7.29 -17.19 -8.38
CA GLN A 101 -5.89 -17.62 -8.40
C GLN A 101 -5.01 -16.80 -7.44
N LEU A 102 -5.25 -15.48 -7.33
CA LEU A 102 -4.52 -14.64 -6.39
C LEU A 102 -4.83 -15.01 -4.93
N GLU A 103 -6.07 -15.40 -4.63
CA GLU A 103 -6.49 -15.91 -3.32
C GLU A 103 -5.82 -17.24 -2.99
N ASP A 104 -5.67 -18.14 -3.97
CA ASP A 104 -4.88 -19.38 -3.81
C ASP A 104 -3.42 -19.06 -3.48
N GLU A 105 -2.79 -18.11 -4.18
CA GLU A 105 -1.44 -17.65 -3.86
C GLU A 105 -1.35 -17.03 -2.46
N ALA A 106 -2.33 -16.21 -2.08
CA ALA A 106 -2.38 -15.62 -0.75
C ALA A 106 -2.48 -16.68 0.37
N ARG A 107 -3.26 -17.74 0.17
CA ARG A 107 -3.30 -18.90 1.10
C ARG A 107 -1.95 -19.57 1.24
N LYS A 108 -1.17 -19.72 0.16
CA LYS A 108 0.18 -20.31 0.21
C LYS A 108 1.16 -19.49 1.05
N PHE A 109 0.98 -18.17 1.11
CA PHE A 109 1.74 -17.29 2.02
C PHE A 109 1.20 -17.25 3.47
N GLY A 110 0.18 -18.05 3.79
CA GLY A 110 -0.40 -18.14 5.13
C GLY A 110 -1.40 -17.04 5.47
N PHE A 111 -1.88 -16.26 4.49
CA PHE A 111 -2.96 -15.32 4.71
C PHE A 111 -4.31 -16.03 4.86
N LYS A 112 -5.10 -15.57 5.82
CA LYS A 112 -6.46 -16.05 6.14
C LYS A 112 -7.53 -15.04 5.77
N LYS A 113 -7.17 -13.79 5.49
CA LYS A 113 -8.09 -12.73 5.07
C LYS A 113 -7.46 -11.86 4.00
N ALA A 114 -8.24 -11.53 2.98
CA ALA A 114 -7.88 -10.54 1.98
C ALA A 114 -8.76 -9.30 2.14
N TYR A 115 -8.15 -8.13 1.99
CA TYR A 115 -8.80 -6.84 2.03
C TYR A 115 -8.50 -6.07 0.74
N LEU A 116 -9.43 -5.22 0.34
CA LEU A 116 -9.24 -4.31 -0.78
C LEU A 116 -10.12 -3.08 -0.61
N SER A 117 -9.88 -2.08 -1.46
CA SER A 117 -10.80 -0.96 -1.63
C SER A 117 -11.20 -0.80 -3.08
N SER A 118 -12.40 -0.26 -3.29
CA SER A 118 -12.92 0.01 -4.61
C SER A 118 -13.83 1.23 -4.63
N GLU A 119 -13.59 2.13 -5.58
CA GLU A 119 -14.45 3.28 -5.83
C GLU A 119 -15.75 2.89 -6.54
N ASN A 120 -15.68 1.98 -7.53
CA ASN A 120 -16.79 1.76 -8.47
C ASN A 120 -16.92 0.30 -8.96
N ARG A 121 -16.34 -0.68 -8.26
CA ARG A 121 -16.39 -2.12 -8.62
C ARG A 121 -16.88 -3.01 -7.47
N GLN A 122 -17.62 -2.49 -6.48
CA GLN A 122 -18.08 -3.32 -5.34
C GLN A 122 -18.91 -4.53 -5.79
N ALA A 123 -19.77 -4.36 -6.80
CA ALA A 123 -20.58 -5.44 -7.35
C ALA A 123 -19.73 -6.57 -7.97
N PHE A 124 -18.56 -6.25 -8.54
CA PHE A 124 -17.62 -7.26 -9.04
C PHE A 124 -16.97 -8.03 -7.90
N TYR A 125 -16.49 -7.34 -6.87
CA TYR A 125 -15.86 -7.99 -5.72
C TYR A 125 -16.87 -8.79 -4.89
N ALA A 126 -18.13 -8.36 -4.80
CA ALA A 126 -19.22 -9.14 -4.20
C ALA A 126 -19.41 -10.49 -4.92
N LYS A 127 -19.35 -10.51 -6.27
CA LYS A 127 -19.37 -11.77 -7.05
C LYS A 127 -18.15 -12.67 -6.79
N CYS A 128 -17.02 -12.08 -6.40
CA CYS A 128 -15.83 -12.81 -5.97
C CYS A 128 -15.91 -13.27 -4.50
N GLY A 129 -17.00 -12.99 -3.78
CA GLY A 129 -17.22 -13.39 -2.39
C GLY A 129 -16.71 -12.39 -1.34
N TYR A 130 -16.40 -11.15 -1.72
CA TYR A 130 -16.03 -10.11 -0.77
C TYR A 130 -17.27 -9.46 -0.15
N ALA A 131 -17.21 -9.19 1.15
CA ALA A 131 -18.20 -8.42 1.89
C ALA A 131 -17.65 -7.03 2.22
N THR A 132 -18.52 -6.02 2.33
CA THR A 132 -18.11 -4.67 2.76
C THR A 132 -17.62 -4.68 4.21
N CYS A 133 -16.64 -3.84 4.53
CA CYS A 133 -16.14 -3.64 5.89
C CYS A 133 -15.80 -2.18 6.17
N GLU A 134 -15.46 -1.91 7.43
CA GLU A 134 -14.87 -0.65 7.85
C GLU A 134 -13.51 -0.39 7.16
N PRO A 135 -13.10 0.87 7.05
CA PRO A 135 -11.78 1.23 6.54
C PRO A 135 -10.64 0.51 7.26
N VAL A 136 -9.69 -0.01 6.49
CA VAL A 136 -8.49 -0.66 7.03
C VAL A 136 -7.26 0.12 6.59
N LEU A 137 -6.38 0.39 7.54
CA LEU A 137 -5.10 1.00 7.27
C LEU A 137 -4.20 0.03 6.50
N ASN A 138 -3.71 0.48 5.34
CA ASN A 138 -2.74 -0.25 4.55
C ASN A 138 -1.61 0.71 4.12
N VAL A 139 -0.40 0.17 4.04
CA VAL A 139 0.81 0.89 3.58
C VAL A 139 1.26 0.43 2.19
N GLY A 140 0.48 -0.45 1.55
CA GLY A 140 0.73 -1.00 0.21
C GLY A 140 2.16 -1.52 0.04
N ALA A 141 2.78 -1.18 -1.10
CA ALA A 141 4.16 -1.55 -1.42
C ALA A 141 5.23 -0.92 -0.48
N ASN A 142 4.86 -0.03 0.44
CA ASN A 142 5.78 0.52 1.43
C ASN A 142 5.85 -0.31 2.72
N ALA A 143 5.10 -1.42 2.85
CA ALA A 143 5.10 -2.28 4.04
C ALA A 143 6.52 -2.63 4.51
N ALA A 144 7.40 -3.02 3.59
CA ALA A 144 8.81 -3.36 3.90
C ALA A 144 9.61 -2.18 4.50
N LEU A 145 9.29 -0.93 4.13
CA LEU A 145 9.93 0.24 4.74
C LEU A 145 9.44 0.43 6.18
N PHE A 146 8.14 0.27 6.42
CA PHE A 146 7.56 0.40 7.76
C PHE A 146 8.06 -0.68 8.71
N GLU A 147 8.22 -1.91 8.24
CA GLU A 147 8.85 -2.99 9.00
C GLU A 147 10.32 -2.68 9.29
N ARG A 148 11.10 -2.28 8.29
CA ARG A 148 12.54 -1.99 8.44
C ARG A 148 12.84 -0.92 9.50
N PHE A 149 11.95 0.07 9.63
CA PHE A 149 12.11 1.15 10.61
C PHE A 149 11.31 0.92 11.90
N ASN A 150 10.74 -0.27 12.12
CA ASN A 150 9.87 -0.59 13.27
C ASN A 150 8.75 0.44 13.49
N LEU A 151 8.27 1.06 12.40
CA LEU A 151 7.27 2.12 12.48
C LEU A 151 5.85 1.59 12.68
N GLY A 152 5.67 0.26 12.71
CA GLY A 152 4.36 -0.38 12.92
C GLY A 152 3.71 -0.01 14.26
N GLY A 153 4.51 0.15 15.33
CA GLY A 153 4.01 0.50 16.65
C GLY A 153 3.32 1.87 16.72
N TYR A 154 3.71 2.81 15.86
CA TYR A 154 3.10 4.14 15.79
C TYR A 154 1.69 4.14 15.17
N PHE A 155 1.31 3.08 14.46
CA PHE A 155 -0.03 2.98 13.86
C PHE A 155 -1.03 2.23 14.74
N SER A 156 -0.57 1.31 15.60
CA SER A 156 -1.47 0.61 16.54
C SER A 156 -2.16 1.57 17.51
N SER A 157 -1.52 2.68 17.88
CA SER A 157 -2.15 3.67 18.76
C SER A 157 -3.25 4.52 18.10
N ALA A 158 -3.31 4.54 16.76
CA ALA A 158 -4.31 5.33 16.03
C ALA A 158 -5.65 4.60 15.84
N VAL A 159 -5.70 3.28 16.05
CA VAL A 159 -6.91 2.45 15.91
C VAL A 159 -7.62 2.20 17.24
N ASP A 160 -6.95 2.38 18.39
CA ASP A 160 -7.60 2.31 19.71
C ASP A 160 -8.26 3.64 20.09
N GLY A 161 -9.32 3.98 19.36
CA GLY A 161 -10.26 5.07 19.71
C GLY A 161 -11.17 4.75 20.90
N SER A 162 -10.68 4.00 21.90
CA SER A 162 -11.42 3.75 23.14
C SER A 162 -11.13 4.82 24.19
N THR A 163 -12.07 5.75 24.25
CA THR A 163 -12.46 6.59 25.39
C THR A 163 -12.01 6.02 26.75
N SER A 164 -11.03 6.67 27.38
CA SER A 164 -10.90 6.68 28.84
C SER A 164 -10.44 8.06 29.30
N ASN A 165 -11.41 8.83 29.80
CA ASN A 165 -11.19 10.05 30.54
C ASN A 165 -10.58 9.70 31.89
N GLU A 166 -9.29 9.98 32.14
CA GLU A 166 -8.79 10.18 33.51
C GLU A 166 -7.73 11.31 33.57
N ARG A 167 -8.23 12.50 33.90
CA ARG A 167 -7.76 13.34 35.02
C ARG A 167 -6.25 13.55 35.16
N ILE A 168 -5.70 14.55 34.47
CA ILE A 168 -4.44 15.19 34.88
C ILE A 168 -4.75 16.29 35.90
N THR A 169 -4.46 16.01 37.17
CA THR A 169 -4.50 16.97 38.27
C THR A 169 -3.07 17.47 38.57
N ARG A 170 -2.93 18.80 38.49
CA ARG A 170 -1.88 19.70 39.02
C ARG A 170 -0.87 19.08 40.02
N ILE A 171 0.45 19.34 39.83
CA ILE A 171 1.37 19.80 40.90
C ILE A 171 2.48 20.70 40.32
N ASN A 172 2.37 21.99 40.69
CA ASN A 172 3.35 23.00 41.13
C ASN A 172 4.62 23.39 40.36
N SER A 173 4.69 24.71 40.13
CA SER A 173 5.84 25.58 39.87
C SER A 173 6.87 25.65 40.99
N SER A 174 8.14 25.80 40.62
CA SER A 174 9.07 26.80 41.20
C SER A 174 10.28 27.06 40.29
N LYS A 175 10.51 28.34 39.98
CA LYS A 175 11.75 28.99 39.48
C LYS A 175 12.51 29.53 40.70
N PRO A 176 13.84 29.82 40.71
CA PRO A 176 14.42 31.00 40.02
C PRO A 176 15.95 30.92 39.65
N SER A 177 16.41 31.61 38.59
CA SER A 177 17.24 32.85 38.54
C SER A 177 18.78 32.71 38.69
N ASN A 178 19.50 33.30 37.71
CA ASN A 178 20.80 34.04 37.74
C ASN A 178 21.63 33.70 36.48
N SER A 179 21.71 34.57 35.45
CA SER A 179 22.67 35.69 35.24
C SER A 179 24.13 35.18 35.17
N CYS A 180 25.01 35.50 34.22
CA CYS A 180 25.16 36.63 33.30
C CYS A 180 26.46 36.44 32.47
N VAL A 181 26.53 37.07 31.27
CA VAL A 181 27.71 37.57 30.49
C VAL A 181 28.89 36.64 30.18
N SER A 182 29.69 36.74 29.11
CA SER A 182 29.73 37.42 27.80
C SER A 182 31.02 36.90 27.10
N ALA A 183 31.13 37.12 25.78
CA ALA A 183 32.34 37.20 24.94
C ALA A 183 32.70 36.02 24.00
N LEU A 184 32.40 36.25 22.71
CA LEU A 184 33.22 35.91 21.52
C LEU A 184 34.30 37.01 21.34
N PRO A 185 35.33 36.96 20.44
CA PRO A 185 35.38 36.26 19.13
C PRO A 185 36.77 35.74 18.65
N SER A 186 36.78 35.28 17.39
CA SER A 186 37.82 35.47 16.34
C SER A 186 38.77 34.34 15.94
N GLU A 187 38.69 34.07 14.62
CA GLU A 187 39.76 33.75 13.65
C GLU A 187 40.44 32.37 13.67
N LYS A 188 40.12 31.51 12.69
CA LYS A 188 40.88 31.33 11.42
C LYS A 188 40.52 30.02 10.71
N SER A 189 40.13 30.16 9.44
CA SER A 189 40.40 29.30 8.28
C SER A 189 40.35 27.77 8.43
N LEU A 190 39.40 27.11 7.73
CA LEU A 190 39.64 26.23 6.56
C LEU A 190 38.42 25.29 6.33
N LEU A 191 37.98 25.21 5.06
CA LEU A 191 36.98 24.31 4.46
C LEU A 191 35.51 24.54 4.84
N PHE A 192 34.73 25.08 3.88
CA PHE A 192 33.27 25.09 3.96
C PHE A 192 32.74 23.65 3.87
N PRO A 193 31.90 23.19 4.81
CA PRO A 193 31.19 21.92 4.65
C PRO A 193 30.26 22.01 3.43
N PRO A 194 29.99 20.89 2.73
CA PRO A 194 29.03 20.88 1.64
C PRO A 194 27.67 21.42 2.13
N PRO A 195 26.89 22.09 1.25
CA PRO A 195 25.58 22.59 1.61
C PRO A 195 24.72 21.45 2.15
N ALA A 196 24.00 21.72 3.24
CA ALA A 196 23.09 20.75 3.83
C ALA A 196 22.09 20.28 2.76
N PRO A 197 21.75 18.97 2.73
CA PRO A 197 20.74 18.48 1.81
C PRO A 197 19.42 19.25 2.02
N PRO A 198 18.65 19.51 0.95
CA PRO A 198 17.37 20.18 1.08
C PRO A 198 16.47 19.43 2.07
N PRO A 199 15.65 20.14 2.86
CA PRO A 199 14.75 19.50 3.81
C PRO A 199 13.85 18.49 3.07
N PRO A 200 13.56 17.32 3.67
CA PRO A 200 12.63 16.38 3.08
C PRO A 200 11.30 17.09 2.83
N PRO A 201 10.61 16.80 1.70
CA PRO A 201 9.28 17.32 1.46
C PRO A 201 8.37 16.96 2.65
N PRO A 202 7.44 17.85 3.05
CA PRO A 202 6.53 17.57 4.15
C PRO A 202 5.80 16.25 3.89
N PRO A 203 5.61 15.40 4.92
CA PRO A 203 4.88 14.16 4.75
C PRO A 203 3.50 14.48 4.16
N PHE A 204 3.20 13.87 3.01
CA PHE A 204 1.84 13.91 2.44
C PHE A 204 0.88 13.51 3.56
N GLY A 205 -0.07 14.40 3.85
CA GLY A 205 -0.98 14.27 4.99
C GLY A 205 -1.52 12.85 5.08
N ILE A 206 -1.10 12.14 6.12
CA ILE A 206 -1.77 10.92 6.54
C ILE A 206 -3.12 11.42 7.05
N SER A 207 -4.16 11.18 6.27
CA SER A 207 -5.53 11.39 6.73
C SER A 207 -5.78 10.42 7.88
N VAL A 208 -5.51 10.86 9.11
CA VAL A 208 -6.04 10.25 10.32
C VAL A 208 -7.53 10.58 10.32
N LEU A 209 -8.32 9.73 9.67
CA LEU A 209 -9.76 9.87 9.65
C LEU A 209 -10.34 9.00 10.75
N SER A 210 -10.87 9.70 11.74
CA SER A 210 -11.67 9.20 12.84
C SER A 210 -12.79 8.29 12.31
N SER A 211 -13.07 7.23 13.06
CA SER A 211 -14.08 6.20 12.82
C SER A 211 -15.42 6.77 12.33
N GLY A 212 -15.84 6.37 11.12
CA GLY A 212 -17.23 6.54 10.65
C GLY A 212 -17.42 7.21 9.30
N GLU A 213 -16.40 7.86 8.71
CA GLU A 213 -16.57 8.54 7.42
C GLU A 213 -15.76 7.90 6.31
N ALA A 214 -16.47 7.48 5.24
CA ALA A 214 -15.85 7.05 4.00
C ALA A 214 -14.87 8.11 3.51
N SER A 215 -13.60 7.74 3.39
CA SER A 215 -12.55 8.64 2.92
C SER A 215 -12.91 9.16 1.53
N LYS A 216 -13.19 10.47 1.43
CA LYS A 216 -13.42 11.17 0.16
C LYS A 216 -12.06 11.60 -0.39
N PHE A 217 -11.50 10.84 -1.32
CA PHE A 217 -10.46 11.34 -2.22
C PHE A 217 -11.17 11.73 -3.52
N ASP A 218 -11.07 13.00 -3.95
CA ASP A 218 -11.72 13.52 -5.18
C ASP A 218 -13.26 13.47 -5.20
N GLY A 219 -13.92 13.50 -4.04
CA GLY A 219 -15.39 13.45 -3.94
C GLY A 219 -16.01 12.08 -4.25
N LYS A 220 -15.20 11.10 -4.65
CA LYS A 220 -15.64 9.72 -4.88
C LYS A 220 -15.61 8.95 -3.56
N LYS A 221 -16.65 8.16 -3.30
CA LYS A 221 -16.76 7.31 -2.13
C LYS A 221 -15.94 6.04 -2.35
N VAL A 222 -14.91 5.83 -1.52
CA VAL A 222 -14.14 4.59 -1.51
C VAL A 222 -14.82 3.58 -0.59
N HIS A 223 -15.05 2.37 -1.08
CA HIS A 223 -15.62 1.27 -0.30
C HIS A 223 -14.56 0.23 0.03
N TYR A 224 -14.47 -0.16 1.29
CA TYR A 224 -13.58 -1.22 1.76
C TYR A 224 -14.32 -2.54 1.79
N MET A 225 -13.64 -3.61 1.40
CA MET A 225 -14.20 -4.95 1.36
C MET A 225 -13.17 -5.97 1.83
N PHE A 226 -13.65 -7.09 2.37
CA PHE A 226 -12.81 -8.20 2.81
C PHE A 226 -13.43 -9.54 2.44
N LYS A 227 -12.58 -10.57 2.42
CA LYS A 227 -12.96 -11.97 2.23
C LYS A 227 -12.11 -12.84 3.14
N ILE A 228 -12.74 -13.86 3.74
CA ILE A 228 -12.02 -14.93 4.45
C ILE A 228 -11.49 -15.90 3.39
N LEU A 229 -10.19 -16.17 3.44
CA LEU A 229 -9.48 -17.03 2.50
C LEU A 229 -9.47 -18.48 2.95
#